data_AF-A0A090KG24-F1
#
_entry.id   AF-A0A090KG24-F1
#
_cell.length_a   1.000
_cell.length_b   1.000
_cell.length_c   1.000
_cell.angle_alpha   90.00
_cell.angle_beta   90.00
_cell.angle_gamma   90.00
#
_symmetry.space_group_name_H-M   'P 1'
#
loop_
_entity.id
_entity.type
_entity.pdbx_description
1 polymer ?
#
loop_
_entity_poly.entity_id
_entity_poly.type
_entity_poly.pdbx_seq_one_letter_code
_entity_poly.pdbx_strand_id
1 'polypeptide(L)'
;MREIETWPSPLVSEWLAFSLLEPMPDSNWQFGMLASVMVNLWSKTRAKPSDFIPVPRERPSGKEMQAKFQAFAAMVNSRNSHIKE
;
A
#
# COMPACT_ATOMS: atom_id res chain seq x y z
N MET A 1 -24.56 -30.08 -14.35
CA MET A 1 -23.16 -29.63 -14.13
C MET A 1 -22.82 -28.74 -15.30
N ARG A 2 -22.46 -27.47 -15.07
CA ARG A 2 -22.08 -26.54 -16.14
C ARG A 2 -20.73 -27.00 -16.71
N GLU A 3 -20.75 -27.35 -17.99
CA GLU A 3 -19.54 -27.50 -18.77
C GLU A 3 -18.83 -26.16 -18.77
N ILE A 4 -17.66 -26.11 -18.14
CA ILE A 4 -16.74 -24.99 -18.31
C ILE A 4 -16.20 -25.18 -19.72
N GLU A 5 -16.85 -24.52 -20.67
CA GLU A 5 -16.33 -24.33 -22.02
C GLU A 5 -14.86 -23.97 -21.89
N THR A 6 -14.01 -24.84 -22.41
CA THR A 6 -12.61 -24.54 -22.68
C THR A 6 -12.59 -23.33 -23.60
N TRP A 7 -12.04 -22.21 -23.16
CA TRP A 7 -11.78 -21.06 -24.02
C TRP A 7 -10.37 -21.18 -24.62
N PRO A 8 -10.16 -21.66 -25.86
CA PRO A 8 -8.91 -21.46 -26.57
C PRO A 8 -9.05 -20.21 -27.43
N SER A 9 -9.32 -19.06 -26.83
CA SER A 9 -9.24 -17.81 -27.59
C SER A 9 -7.76 -17.46 -27.73
N PRO A 10 -7.22 -17.33 -28.96
CA PRO A 10 -5.83 -16.90 -29.18
C PRO A 10 -5.53 -15.59 -28.45
N LEU A 11 -6.51 -14.69 -28.39
CA LEU A 11 -6.47 -13.44 -27.64
C LEU A 11 -6.23 -13.64 -26.15
N VAL A 12 -6.88 -14.62 -25.50
CA VAL A 12 -6.67 -14.88 -24.07
C VAL A 12 -5.27 -15.47 -23.84
N SER A 13 -4.80 -16.32 -24.74
CA SER A 13 -3.43 -16.86 -24.68
C SER A 13 -2.36 -15.80 -24.90
N GLU A 14 -2.59 -14.86 -25.83
CA GLU A 14 -1.72 -13.70 -26.06
C GLU A 14 -1.73 -12.73 -24.88
N TRP A 15 -2.88 -12.46 -24.27
CA TRP A 15 -2.98 -11.63 -23.06
C TRP A 15 -2.28 -12.24 -21.85
N LEU A 16 -2.41 -13.55 -21.67
CA LEU A 16 -1.70 -14.28 -20.61
C LEU A 16 -0.20 -14.35 -20.90
N ALA A 17 0.21 -14.51 -22.16
CA ALA A 17 1.60 -14.45 -22.59
C ALA A 17 2.19 -13.05 -22.39
N PHE A 18 1.42 -11.99 -22.65
CA PHE A 18 1.81 -10.61 -22.39
C PHE A 18 2.06 -10.36 -20.90
N SER A 19 1.17 -10.88 -20.04
CA SER A 19 1.33 -10.81 -18.57
C SER A 19 2.53 -11.61 -18.04
N LEU A 20 3.00 -12.60 -18.80
CA LEU A 20 4.20 -13.40 -18.50
C LEU A 20 5.50 -12.74 -19.01
N LEU A 21 5.42 -12.03 -20.14
CA LEU A 21 6.57 -11.35 -20.76
C LEU A 21 6.85 -10.00 -20.10
N GLU A 22 5.81 -9.27 -19.71
CA GLU A 22 5.92 -8.01 -19.01
C GLU A 22 5.25 -8.18 -17.63
N PRO A 23 6.03 -8.51 -16.58
CA PRO A 23 5.46 -8.66 -15.26
C PRO A 23 4.77 -7.35 -14.89
N MET A 24 3.50 -7.47 -14.48
CA MET A 24 2.77 -6.31 -13.99
C MET A 24 3.62 -5.57 -12.94
N PRO A 25 3.71 -4.23 -13.01
CA PRO A 25 4.57 -3.50 -12.08
C PRO A 25 4.09 -3.75 -10.66
N ASP A 26 5.02 -4.08 -9.75
CA ASP A 26 4.73 -4.37 -8.35
C ASP A 26 3.85 -3.26 -7.76
N SER A 27 2.66 -3.62 -7.28
CA SER A 27 1.69 -2.67 -6.75
C SER A 27 2.24 -1.90 -5.55
N ASN A 28 3.11 -2.52 -4.75
CA ASN A 28 3.79 -1.84 -3.65
C ASN A 28 4.81 -0.82 -4.16
N TRP A 29 5.51 -1.14 -5.25
CA TRP A 29 6.43 -0.21 -5.90
C TRP A 29 5.69 1.00 -6.48
N GLN A 30 4.57 0.76 -7.17
CA GLN A 30 3.70 1.81 -7.68
C GLN A 30 3.17 2.72 -6.57
N PHE A 31 2.69 2.13 -5.47
CA PHE A 31 2.22 2.88 -4.31
C PHE A 31 3.35 3.71 -3.69
N GLY A 32 4.54 3.13 -3.52
CA GLY A 32 5.67 3.84 -2.96
C GLY A 32 6.12 5.01 -3.81
N MET A 33 6.09 4.87 -5.14
CA MET A 33 6.32 5.99 -6.07
C MET A 33 5.32 7.11 -5.83
N LEU A 34 4.02 6.81 -5.83
CA LEU A 34 2.96 7.81 -5.58
C LEU A 34 3.14 8.48 -4.21
N ALA A 35 3.30 7.70 -3.16
CA ALA A 35 3.45 8.22 -1.80
C ALA A 35 4.70 9.11 -1.65
N SER A 36 5.82 8.74 -2.27
CA SER A 36 7.04 9.54 -2.24
C SER A 36 6.86 10.89 -2.95
N VAL A 37 6.18 10.92 -4.09
CA VAL A 37 5.86 12.15 -4.81
C VAL A 37 4.97 13.04 -3.95
N MET A 38 3.94 12.47 -3.33
CA MET A 38 3.04 13.24 -2.48
C MET A 38 3.80 13.81 -1.27
N VAL A 39 4.56 13.00 -0.54
CA VAL A 39 5.31 13.48 0.63
C VAL A 39 6.33 14.55 0.24
N ASN A 40 7.05 14.39 -0.87
CA ASN A 40 8.00 15.41 -1.31
C ASN A 40 7.34 16.73 -1.77
N LEU A 41 6.06 16.68 -2.18
CA LEU A 41 5.30 17.87 -2.57
C LEU A 41 4.72 18.63 -1.36
N TRP A 42 4.19 17.91 -0.37
CA TRP A 42 3.52 18.51 0.80
C TRP A 42 4.36 18.55 2.07
N SER A 43 5.55 17.95 2.08
CA SER A 43 6.47 17.92 3.22
C SER A 43 7.85 18.44 2.83
N LYS A 44 8.60 18.92 3.82
CA LYS A 44 10.03 19.27 3.65
C LYS A 44 10.94 18.02 3.69
N THR A 45 10.36 16.86 3.98
CA THR A 45 11.06 15.59 4.11
C THR A 45 11.32 14.98 2.74
N ARG A 46 12.57 14.62 2.46
CA ARG A 46 12.92 13.83 1.25
C ARG A 46 12.60 12.35 1.47
N ALA A 47 11.42 11.93 1.03
CA ALA A 47 10.99 10.55 1.07
C ALA A 47 11.38 9.80 -0.21
N LYS A 48 11.82 8.54 -0.08
CA LYS A 48 12.11 7.63 -1.19
C LYS A 48 10.93 6.68 -1.41
N PRO A 49 10.72 6.17 -2.63
CA PRO A 49 9.68 5.17 -2.90
C PRO A 49 9.77 3.94 -1.99
N SER A 50 11.00 3.50 -1.72
CA SER A 50 11.30 2.35 -0.85
C SER A 50 10.80 2.50 0.58
N ASP A 51 10.60 3.72 1.08
CA ASP A 51 10.19 3.98 2.46
C ASP A 51 8.74 3.56 2.73
N PHE A 52 7.94 3.42 1.67
CA PHE A 52 6.53 3.06 1.71
C PHE A 52 6.25 1.62 1.29
N ILE A 53 7.27 0.90 0.80
CA ILE A 53 7.12 -0.51 0.44
C ILE A 53 7.00 -1.32 1.73
N PRO A 54 6.01 -2.21 1.86
CA PRO A 54 5.90 -3.11 3.00
C PRO A 54 7.08 -4.10 3.00
N VAL A 55 8.18 -3.72 3.63
CA VAL A 55 9.25 -4.66 3.97
C VAL A 55 8.68 -5.66 4.98
N PRO A 56 9.03 -6.95 4.95
CA PRO A 56 8.73 -7.87 6.04
C PRO A 56 9.30 -7.31 7.34
N ARG A 57 8.46 -6.68 8.15
CA ARG A 57 8.81 -6.19 9.48
C ARG A 57 8.41 -7.25 10.49
N GLU A 58 9.23 -7.44 11.51
CA GLU A 58 8.83 -8.25 12.67
C GLU A 58 7.48 -7.74 13.18
N ARG A 59 6.53 -8.65 13.41
CA ARG A 59 5.23 -8.26 13.94
C ARG A 59 5.47 -7.59 15.29
N PRO A 60 4.99 -6.35 15.50
CA PRO A 60 5.19 -5.67 16.78
C PRO A 60 4.58 -6.51 17.90
N SER A 61 5.26 -6.53 19.04
CA SER A 61 4.73 -7.20 20.23
C SER A 61 3.39 -6.56 20.64
N GLY A 62 2.49 -7.33 21.24
CA GLY A 62 1.17 -6.83 21.67
C GLY A 62 1.25 -5.56 22.54
N LYS A 63 2.31 -5.45 23.36
CA LYS A 63 2.57 -4.25 24.18
C LYS A 63 2.96 -3.02 23.34
N GLU A 64 3.75 -3.20 22.29
CA GLU A 64 4.16 -2.11 21.39
C GLU A 64 2.99 -1.60 20.56
N MET A 65 2.13 -2.52 20.11
CA MET A 65 0.92 -2.18 19.36
C MET A 65 -0.07 -1.40 20.23
N GLN A 66 -0.22 -1.79 21.51
CA GLN A 66 -1.04 -1.06 22.48
C GLN A 66 -0.50 0.36 22.74
N ALA A 67 0.82 0.53 22.87
CA ALA A 67 1.43 1.84 23.04
C ALA A 67 1.22 2.75 21.82
N LYS A 68 1.37 2.23 20.60
CA LYS A 68 1.11 2.99 19.36
C LYS A 68 -0.36 3.42 19.25
N PHE A 69 -1.29 2.54 19.62
CA PHE A 69 -2.72 2.86 19.62
C PHE A 69 -3.06 3.95 20.65
N GLN A 70 -2.50 3.88 21.86
CA GLN A 70 -2.70 4.91 22.88
C GLN A 70 -2.13 6.27 22.44
N ALA A 71 -0.95 6.30 21.82
CA ALA A 71 -0.37 7.53 21.30
C ALA A 71 -1.24 8.15 20.20
N PHE A 72 -1.79 7.32 19.29
CA PHE A 72 -2.73 7.78 18.28
C PHE A 72 -4.03 8.34 18.89
N ALA A 73 -4.61 7.63 19.86
CA ALA A 73 -5.81 8.08 20.56
C ALA A 73 -5.60 9.41 21.28
N ALA A 74 -4.45 9.59 21.94
CA ALA A 74 -4.08 10.86 22.57
C ALA A 74 -3.96 12.01 21.56
N MET A 75 -3.34 11.75 20.40
CA MET A 75 -3.24 12.73 19.32
C MET A 75 -4.62 13.15 18.78
N VAL A 76 -5.51 12.19 18.53
CA VAL A 76 -6.88 12.48 18.04
C VAL A 76 -7.66 13.30 19.08
N ASN A 77 -7.55 12.94 20.36
CA ASN A 77 -8.21 13.68 21.44
C ASN A 77 -7.68 15.12 21.57
N SER A 78 -6.36 15.32 21.44
CA SER A 78 -5.75 16.65 21.45
C SER A 78 -6.18 17.52 20.25
N ARG A 79 -6.46 16.90 19.09
CA ARG A 79 -6.97 17.64 17.92
C ARG A 79 -8.41 18.10 18.14
N ASN A 80 -9.23 17.25 18.77
CA ASN A 80 -10.65 17.55 19.00
C ASN A 80 -10.88 18.61 20.11
N SER A 81 -9.91 18.84 21.01
CA SER A 81 -9.99 19.93 21.99
C SER A 81 -9.81 21.31 21.37
N HIS A 82 -9.14 21.44 20.22
CA HIS A 82 -8.95 22.71 19.52
C HIS A 82 -10.13 23.15 18.64
N ILE A 83 -11.18 22.31 18.49
CA ILE A 83 -12.34 22.60 17.62
C ILE A 83 -13.53 23.15 18.46
N LYS A 84 -13.41 23.22 19.79
CA LYS A 84 -14.51 23.59 20.70
C LYS A 84 -14.43 25.02 21.27
N GLU A 85 -13.61 25.91 20.69
CA GLU A 85 -13.62 27.36 20.97
C GLU A 85 -14.26 28.11 19.79
#